data_AF-A0A963LSQ3-F1
#
_entry.id   AF-A0A963LSQ3-F1
#
_cell.length_a   1.000
_cell.length_b   1.000
_cell.length_c   1.000
_cell.angle_alpha   90.00
_cell.angle_beta   90.00
_cell.angle_gamma   90.00
#
_symmetry.space_group_name_H-M   'P 1'
#
loop_
_entity.id
_entity.type
_entity.pdbx_description
1 polymer ?
#
loop_
_entity_poly.entity_id
_entity_poly.type
_entity_poly.pdbx_seq_one_letter_code
_entity_poly.pdbx_strand_id
1 'polypeptide(L)'
;MQMTMIQALRSAMDVMLARDDNVVIYGQDVGYFGGVFRCTDGLQKKYGKTRVFDAPISEGGIVGTAIGMAAYGLRPVVEVQFADYFYPACDQIVSEAARLRYRSAGDFTAPLTIRMPCGGGIYGGQTHSQSPEALFTHVSGLRTVMPSNPYDAKGLLISCIENNDPVIFLEPKRLYNGPFDGHHDKPATPWSGHA
;
A
#
# COMPACT_ATOMS: atom_id res chain seq x y z
N MET A 1 -20.37 -3.74 11.05
CA MET A 1 -19.92 -2.36 11.34
C MET A 1 -19.54 -1.72 10.02
N GLN A 2 -20.13 -0.56 9.68
CA GLN A 2 -19.83 0.16 8.44
C GLN A 2 -18.49 0.90 8.62
N MET A 3 -17.61 0.81 7.62
CA MET A 3 -16.26 1.38 7.65
C MET A 3 -16.04 2.26 6.42
N THR A 4 -15.26 3.34 6.57
CA THR A 4 -14.65 4.01 5.41
C THR A 4 -13.56 3.11 4.80
N MET A 5 -13.08 3.44 3.60
CA MET A 5 -11.98 2.69 3.00
C MET A 5 -10.69 2.82 3.83
N ILE A 6 -10.40 4.00 4.41
CA ILE A 6 -9.28 4.19 5.36
C ILE A 6 -9.39 3.19 6.52
N GLN A 7 -10.56 3.10 7.14
CA GLN A 7 -10.80 2.20 8.28
C GLN A 7 -10.70 0.73 7.88
N ALA A 8 -11.16 0.38 6.67
CA ALA A 8 -11.08 -0.97 6.13
C ALA A 8 -9.62 -1.40 5.87
N LEU A 9 -8.81 -0.53 5.27
CA LEU A 9 -7.37 -0.75 5.04
C LEU A 9 -6.63 -0.90 6.37
N ARG A 10 -6.90 0.01 7.32
CA ARG A 10 -6.36 -0.07 8.67
C ARG A 10 -6.74 -1.38 9.37
N SER A 11 -7.99 -1.82 9.20
CA SER A 11 -8.47 -3.08 9.76
C SER A 11 -7.80 -4.29 9.11
N ALA A 12 -7.52 -4.28 7.81
CA ALA A 12 -6.74 -5.33 7.14
C ALA A 12 -5.32 -5.43 7.72
N MET A 13 -4.63 -4.30 7.84
CA MET A 13 -3.29 -4.24 8.42
C MET A 13 -3.27 -4.68 9.90
N ASP A 14 -4.27 -4.28 10.69
CA ASP A 14 -4.43 -4.72 12.08
C ASP A 14 -4.62 -6.23 12.18
N VAL A 15 -5.46 -6.82 11.32
CA VAL A 15 -5.67 -8.28 11.27
C VAL A 15 -4.38 -9.00 10.91
N MET A 16 -3.65 -8.52 9.92
CA MET A 16 -2.42 -9.18 9.48
C MET A 16 -1.27 -9.06 10.47
N LEU A 17 -1.11 -7.90 11.12
CA LEU A 17 -0.13 -7.71 12.20
C LEU A 17 -0.39 -8.64 13.39
N ALA A 18 -1.66 -8.87 13.75
CA ALA A 18 -2.03 -9.78 14.82
C ALA A 18 -1.89 -11.26 14.45
N ARG A 19 -2.06 -11.61 13.16
CA ARG A 19 -2.10 -13.00 12.69
C ARG A 19 -0.74 -13.56 12.33
N ASP A 20 0.17 -12.74 11.83
CA ASP A 20 1.48 -13.16 11.37
C ASP A 20 2.57 -12.24 11.93
N ASP A 21 3.44 -12.81 12.76
CA ASP A 21 4.55 -12.10 13.40
C ASP A 21 5.60 -11.60 12.41
N ASN A 22 5.62 -12.13 11.19
CA ASN A 22 6.53 -11.70 10.13
C ASN A 22 6.05 -10.42 9.43
N VAL A 23 4.79 -10.01 9.60
CA VAL A 23 4.26 -8.80 8.97
C VAL A 23 4.85 -7.56 9.62
N VAL A 24 5.45 -6.67 8.83
CA VAL A 24 5.95 -5.36 9.26
C VAL A 24 5.40 -4.27 8.35
N ILE A 25 5.14 -3.08 8.89
CA ILE A 25 4.55 -1.97 8.14
C ILE A 25 5.40 -0.73 8.31
N TYR A 26 5.87 -0.13 7.22
CA TYR A 26 6.67 1.09 7.33
C TYR A 26 6.64 1.95 6.07
N GLY A 27 7.00 3.21 6.25
CA GLY A 27 6.99 4.24 5.23
C GLY A 27 7.14 5.62 5.86
N GLN A 28 6.96 6.67 5.08
CA GLN A 28 7.04 8.05 5.57
C GLN A 28 5.80 8.36 6.42
N ASP A 29 6.01 8.77 7.66
CA ASP A 29 4.97 9.12 8.64
C ASP A 29 4.00 7.99 9.02
N VAL A 30 4.28 6.74 8.62
CA VAL A 30 3.45 5.56 8.86
C VAL A 30 3.38 5.17 10.34
N GLY A 31 4.44 5.47 11.10
CA GLY A 31 4.65 5.04 12.48
C GLY A 31 3.85 5.86 13.48
N TYR A 32 4.49 6.85 14.10
CA TYR A 32 3.88 7.60 15.21
C TYR A 32 2.68 8.44 14.74
N PHE A 33 2.78 9.05 13.56
CA PHE A 33 1.72 9.90 13.01
C PHE A 33 0.53 9.08 12.47
N GLY A 34 0.75 7.85 12.03
CA GLY A 34 -0.31 6.97 11.53
C GLY A 34 -0.65 7.15 10.05
N GLY A 35 0.28 7.72 9.28
CA GLY A 35 0.14 8.02 7.86
C GLY A 35 -0.61 9.32 7.59
N VAL A 36 -0.27 9.99 6.49
CA VAL A 36 -0.90 11.27 6.08
C VAL A 36 -2.39 11.16 5.79
N PHE A 37 -2.86 9.94 5.46
CA PHE A 37 -4.28 9.61 5.30
C PHE A 37 -4.89 8.86 6.50
N ARG A 38 -4.16 8.70 7.60
CA ARG A 38 -4.58 7.96 8.80
C ARG A 38 -4.84 6.45 8.60
N CYS A 39 -4.33 5.87 7.51
CA CYS A 39 -4.46 4.45 7.19
C CYS A 39 -3.75 3.54 8.21
N THR A 40 -2.70 4.00 8.91
CA THR A 40 -1.92 3.21 9.88
C THR A 40 -2.03 3.73 11.31
N ASP A 41 -2.95 4.66 11.54
CA ASP A 41 -3.19 5.29 12.84
C ASP A 41 -3.43 4.28 13.97
N GLY A 42 -2.71 4.46 15.08
CA GLY A 42 -2.73 3.58 16.25
C GLY A 42 -2.00 2.24 16.10
N LEU A 43 -1.58 1.82 14.91
CA LEU A 43 -0.94 0.51 14.72
C LEU A 43 0.42 0.44 15.43
N GLN A 44 1.26 1.47 15.35
CA GLN A 44 2.52 1.52 16.11
C GLN A 44 2.30 1.46 17.61
N LYS A 45 1.28 2.14 18.14
CA LYS A 45 0.95 2.09 19.57
C LYS A 45 0.58 0.68 20.02
N LYS A 46 -0.09 -0.10 19.15
CA LYS A 46 -0.54 -1.48 19.44
C LYS A 46 0.57 -2.52 19.28
N TYR A 47 1.38 -2.43 18.22
CA TYR A 47 2.34 -3.47 17.83
C TYR A 47 3.81 -3.09 18.08
N GLY A 48 4.08 -1.85 18.48
CA GLY A 48 5.42 -1.37 18.79
C GLY A 48 6.24 -0.94 17.57
N LYS A 49 7.38 -0.29 17.86
CA LYS A 49 8.26 0.32 16.85
C LYS A 49 9.04 -0.68 16.00
N THR A 50 9.07 -1.96 16.37
CA THR A 50 9.72 -3.01 15.57
C THR A 50 8.78 -3.59 14.51
N ARG A 51 7.47 -3.39 14.65
CA ARG A 51 6.44 -3.89 13.73
C ARG A 51 5.87 -2.78 12.85
N VAL A 52 5.74 -1.56 13.38
CA VAL A 52 5.24 -0.40 12.63
C VAL A 52 6.11 0.82 12.89
N PHE A 53 6.77 1.35 11.86
CA PHE A 53 7.77 2.41 12.03
C PHE A 53 7.87 3.38 10.86
N ASP A 54 8.44 4.55 11.16
CA ASP A 54 8.73 5.61 10.19
C ASP A 54 10.05 5.31 9.45
N ALA A 55 10.09 5.63 8.17
CA ALA A 55 11.27 5.49 7.32
C ALA A 55 11.79 6.86 6.84
N PRO A 56 13.09 6.96 6.48
CA PRO A 56 13.61 8.13 5.77
C PRO A 56 12.86 8.40 4.47
N ILE A 57 12.91 9.65 4.00
CA ILE A 57 12.30 10.06 2.71
C ILE A 57 13.20 9.56 1.56
N SER A 58 13.06 8.27 1.25
CA SER A 58 13.74 7.61 0.13
C SER A 58 12.94 6.39 -0.29
N GLU A 59 12.17 6.50 -1.38
CA GLU A 59 11.29 5.41 -1.83
C GLU A 59 12.11 4.21 -2.29
N GLY A 60 13.23 4.44 -2.98
CA GLY A 60 14.19 3.37 -3.32
C GLY A 60 14.75 2.68 -2.07
N GLY A 61 15.06 3.43 -1.01
CA GLY A 61 15.47 2.86 0.27
C GLY A 61 14.37 2.03 0.94
N ILE A 62 13.13 2.55 0.94
CA ILE A 62 11.96 1.86 1.49
C ILE A 62 11.72 0.53 0.79
N VAL A 63 11.66 0.54 -0.55
CA VAL A 63 11.37 -0.68 -1.34
C VAL A 63 12.56 -1.64 -1.32
N GLY A 64 13.79 -1.15 -1.46
CA GLY A 64 14.98 -2.00 -1.45
C GLY A 64 15.17 -2.75 -0.14
N THR A 65 14.97 -2.07 1.00
CA THR A 65 14.98 -2.72 2.31
C THR A 65 13.83 -3.73 2.46
N ALA A 66 12.66 -3.46 1.88
CA ALA A 66 11.52 -4.37 1.91
C ALA A 66 11.83 -5.67 1.16
N ILE A 67 12.49 -5.57 0.01
CA ILE A 67 12.90 -6.74 -0.77
C ILE A 67 13.88 -7.60 0.05
N GLY A 68 14.87 -6.98 0.69
CA GLY A 68 15.81 -7.68 1.56
C GLY A 68 15.13 -8.37 2.76
N MET A 69 14.21 -7.66 3.42
CA MET A 69 13.40 -8.22 4.51
C MET A 69 12.53 -9.39 4.05
N ALA A 70 11.91 -9.27 2.88
CA ALA A 70 11.06 -10.30 2.29
C ALA A 70 11.88 -11.56 1.92
N ALA A 71 13.06 -11.37 1.33
CA ALA A 71 13.99 -12.46 1.00
C ALA A 71 14.54 -13.16 2.25
N TYR A 72 14.67 -12.44 3.37
CA TYR A 72 15.08 -13.00 4.66
C TYR A 72 13.98 -13.84 5.32
N GLY A 73 12.71 -13.50 5.12
CA GLY A 73 11.55 -14.23 5.67
C GLY A 73 10.48 -13.37 6.33
N LEU A 74 10.62 -12.04 6.33
CA LEU A 74 9.54 -11.14 6.77
C LEU A 74 8.49 -10.96 5.67
N ARG A 75 7.36 -10.31 6.00
CA ARG A 75 6.28 -9.96 5.06
C ARG A 75 6.00 -8.45 5.09
N PRO A 76 6.82 -7.64 4.41
CA PRO A 76 6.71 -6.19 4.49
C PRO A 76 5.48 -5.65 3.77
N VAL A 77 4.80 -4.71 4.42
CA VAL A 77 3.73 -3.88 3.85
C VAL A 77 4.23 -2.44 3.87
N VAL A 78 4.82 -2.00 2.77
CA VAL A 78 5.43 -0.67 2.69
C VAL A 78 4.50 0.34 2.06
N GLU A 79 4.61 1.60 2.49
CA GLU A 79 3.84 2.71 1.93
C GLU A 79 4.77 3.66 1.17
N VAL A 80 4.42 3.95 -0.09
CA VAL A 80 4.89 5.16 -0.79
C VAL A 80 3.76 6.19 -0.73
N GLN A 81 4.08 7.37 -0.19
CA GLN A 81 3.07 8.31 0.34
C GLN A 81 2.03 8.75 -0.69
N PHE A 82 2.43 8.89 -1.95
CA PHE A 82 1.55 9.04 -3.11
C PHE A 82 2.08 8.19 -4.25
N ALA A 83 1.19 7.60 -5.05
CA ALA A 83 1.58 6.85 -6.23
C ALA A 83 2.44 7.69 -7.19
N ASP A 84 2.29 9.01 -7.19
CA ASP A 84 3.12 9.98 -7.92
C ASP A 84 4.61 9.95 -7.54
N TYR A 85 4.97 9.44 -6.37
CA TYR A 85 6.33 9.42 -5.83
C TYR A 85 7.01 8.06 -5.93
N PHE A 86 6.44 7.09 -6.64
CA PHE A 86 7.09 5.79 -6.79
C PHE A 86 8.36 5.82 -7.66
N TYR A 87 8.54 6.87 -8.48
CA TYR A 87 9.63 6.94 -9.46
C TYR A 87 11.04 6.71 -8.90
N PRO A 88 11.43 7.25 -7.72
CA PRO A 88 12.72 6.95 -7.10
C PRO A 88 12.89 5.48 -6.68
N ALA A 89 11.80 4.71 -6.57
CA ALA A 89 11.82 3.27 -6.33
C ALA A 89 11.69 2.41 -7.59
N CYS A 90 11.58 3.00 -8.78
CA CYS A 90 11.35 2.26 -10.03
C CYS A 90 12.32 1.10 -10.23
N ASP A 91 13.63 1.34 -10.04
CA ASP A 91 14.62 0.28 -10.24
C ASP A 91 14.46 -0.87 -9.23
N GLN A 92 14.20 -0.56 -7.96
CA GLN A 92 13.94 -1.58 -6.94
C GLN A 92 12.66 -2.37 -7.23
N ILE A 93 11.61 -1.73 -7.75
CA ILE A 93 10.38 -2.43 -8.12
C ILE A 93 10.60 -3.33 -9.35
N VAL A 94 11.20 -2.79 -10.41
CA VAL A 94 11.27 -3.44 -11.73
C VAL A 94 12.42 -4.42 -11.86
N SER A 95 13.62 -4.02 -11.43
CA SER A 95 14.84 -4.81 -11.58
C SER A 95 14.98 -5.85 -10.47
N GLU A 96 14.53 -5.51 -9.25
CA GLU A 96 14.76 -6.31 -8.06
C GLU A 96 13.52 -7.12 -7.65
N ALA A 97 12.45 -6.47 -7.16
CA ALA A 97 11.27 -7.16 -6.62
C ALA A 97 10.63 -8.09 -7.66
N ALA A 98 10.30 -7.57 -8.84
CA ALA A 98 9.59 -8.30 -9.88
C ALA A 98 10.34 -9.54 -10.39
N ARG A 99 11.68 -9.48 -10.38
CA ARG A 99 12.53 -10.51 -11.02
C ARG A 99 13.17 -11.46 -10.02
N LEU A 100 13.08 -11.19 -8.71
CA LEU A 100 13.80 -11.95 -7.69
C LEU A 100 13.52 -13.46 -7.77
N ARG A 101 12.24 -13.85 -7.84
CA ARG A 101 11.84 -15.26 -8.00
C ARG A 101 12.40 -15.87 -9.28
N TYR A 102 12.31 -15.15 -10.39
CA TYR A 102 12.72 -15.65 -11.70
C TYR A 102 14.25 -15.80 -11.81
N ARG A 103 15.01 -14.75 -11.46
CA ARG A 103 16.47 -14.72 -11.59
C ARG A 103 17.19 -15.67 -10.64
N SER A 104 16.53 -16.04 -9.54
CA SER A 104 17.05 -17.00 -8.55
C SER A 104 16.51 -18.41 -8.74
N ALA A 105 15.72 -18.67 -9.80
CA ALA A 105 15.05 -19.96 -10.02
C ALA A 105 14.21 -20.45 -8.82
N GLY A 106 13.71 -19.53 -7.99
CA GLY A 106 12.89 -19.82 -6.82
C GLY A 106 13.65 -19.85 -5.48
N ASP A 107 14.97 -19.72 -5.48
CA ASP A 107 15.76 -19.71 -4.23
C ASP A 107 15.41 -18.51 -3.34
N PHE A 108 15.08 -17.37 -3.95
CA PHE A 108 14.63 -16.17 -3.25
C PHE A 108 13.28 -15.70 -3.80
N THR A 109 12.39 -15.27 -2.90
CA THR A 109 11.08 -14.71 -3.25
C THR A 109 10.87 -13.36 -2.59
N ALA A 110 9.89 -12.60 -3.07
CA ALA A 110 9.62 -11.23 -2.62
C ALA A 110 8.17 -11.09 -2.09
N PRO A 111 7.80 -11.76 -0.97
CA PRO A 111 6.49 -11.63 -0.33
C PRO A 111 6.30 -10.25 0.31
N LEU A 112 6.07 -9.23 -0.51
CA LEU A 112 5.87 -7.84 -0.06
C LEU A 112 4.69 -7.17 -0.76
N THR A 113 4.05 -6.23 -0.06
CA THR A 113 2.98 -5.39 -0.61
C THR A 113 3.40 -3.91 -0.54
N ILE A 114 3.35 -3.22 -1.67
CA ILE A 114 3.62 -1.78 -1.78
C ILE A 114 2.29 -1.04 -1.93
N ARG A 115 1.86 -0.35 -0.89
CA ARG A 115 0.63 0.46 -0.89
C ARG A 115 0.90 1.88 -1.37
N MET A 116 0.03 2.42 -2.22
CA MET A 116 0.17 3.77 -2.78
C MET A 116 -1.16 4.46 -3.01
N PRO A 117 -1.41 5.64 -2.41
CA PRO A 117 -2.57 6.47 -2.74
C PRO A 117 -2.48 7.01 -4.17
N CYS A 118 -3.44 6.68 -5.03
CA CYS A 118 -3.47 7.05 -6.47
C CYS A 118 -4.74 7.84 -6.83
N GLY A 119 -4.83 8.28 -8.09
CA GLY A 119 -6.04 8.88 -8.67
C GLY A 119 -6.29 10.33 -8.30
N GLY A 120 -7.11 11.00 -9.13
CA GLY A 120 -7.40 12.44 -9.07
C GLY A 120 -8.72 12.82 -8.38
N GLY A 121 -9.35 13.90 -8.85
CA GLY A 121 -10.63 14.40 -8.31
C GLY A 121 -10.53 15.08 -6.94
N ILE A 122 -9.34 15.51 -6.54
CA ILE A 122 -9.06 16.12 -5.21
C ILE A 122 -8.20 17.40 -5.28
N TYR A 123 -8.07 18.02 -6.46
CA TYR A 123 -7.17 19.18 -6.69
C TYR A 123 -5.69 18.93 -6.35
N GLY A 124 -5.21 17.68 -6.49
CA GLY A 124 -3.82 17.31 -6.24
C GLY A 124 -2.80 17.78 -7.30
N GLY A 125 -3.25 18.18 -8.49
CA GLY A 125 -2.38 18.65 -9.56
C GLY A 125 -1.47 17.57 -10.13
N GLN A 126 -0.25 17.95 -10.53
CA GLN A 126 0.63 17.06 -11.29
C GLN A 126 1.22 15.91 -10.45
N THR A 127 1.43 16.14 -9.15
CA THR A 127 2.22 15.23 -8.29
C THR A 127 1.45 14.65 -7.10
N HIS A 128 0.12 14.81 -7.05
CA HIS A 128 -0.72 14.18 -6.03
C HIS A 128 -1.97 13.51 -6.62
N SER A 129 -1.99 13.21 -7.93
CA SER A 129 -3.19 12.70 -8.59
C SER A 129 -2.99 11.78 -9.79
N GLN A 130 -1.77 11.29 -10.02
CA GLN A 130 -1.50 10.36 -11.11
C GLN A 130 -2.11 8.97 -10.85
N SER A 131 -2.26 8.24 -11.96
CA SER A 131 -2.66 6.83 -12.02
C SER A 131 -1.59 6.06 -12.83
N PRO A 132 -0.51 5.59 -12.18
CA PRO A 132 0.63 5.00 -12.86
C PRO A 132 0.52 3.47 -13.06
N GLU A 133 -0.68 2.88 -12.97
CA GLU A 133 -0.87 1.42 -13.04
C GLU A 133 -0.29 0.80 -14.30
N ALA A 134 -0.32 1.51 -15.43
CA ALA A 134 0.24 1.05 -16.69
C ALA A 134 1.74 0.69 -16.57
N LEU A 135 2.49 1.44 -15.76
CA LEU A 135 3.93 1.22 -15.56
C LEU A 135 4.18 -0.07 -14.78
N PHE A 136 3.29 -0.45 -13.87
CA PHE A 136 3.38 -1.71 -13.11
C PHE A 136 2.86 -2.90 -13.90
N THR A 137 1.74 -2.75 -14.62
CA THR A 137 1.17 -3.84 -15.43
C THR A 137 2.04 -4.22 -16.62
N HIS A 138 2.95 -3.34 -17.06
CA HIS A 138 3.92 -3.64 -18.09
C HIS A 138 5.13 -4.46 -17.59
N VAL A 139 5.26 -4.66 -16.27
CA VAL A 139 6.40 -5.33 -15.65
C VAL A 139 6.03 -6.77 -15.29
N SER A 140 6.61 -7.73 -16.00
CA SER A 140 6.47 -9.16 -15.68
C SER A 140 7.01 -9.48 -14.29
N GLY A 141 6.19 -10.16 -13.48
CA GLY A 141 6.54 -10.57 -12.12
C GLY A 141 5.88 -9.74 -11.00
N LEU A 142 5.19 -8.65 -11.35
CA LEU A 142 4.36 -7.90 -10.41
C LEU A 142 2.89 -8.32 -10.48
N ARG A 143 2.19 -8.21 -9.35
CA ARG A 143 0.73 -8.20 -9.30
C ARG A 143 0.25 -6.77 -9.01
N THR A 144 -0.68 -6.26 -9.82
CA THR A 144 -1.25 -4.91 -9.63
C THR A 144 -2.71 -5.02 -9.21
N VAL A 145 -3.08 -4.37 -8.10
CA VAL A 145 -4.42 -4.44 -7.49
C VAL A 145 -4.90 -3.04 -7.15
N MET A 146 -6.20 -2.76 -7.36
CA MET A 146 -6.82 -1.48 -7.01
C MET A 146 -8.27 -1.72 -6.55
N PRO A 147 -8.63 -1.51 -5.26
CA PRO A 147 -9.99 -1.63 -4.78
C PRO A 147 -10.82 -0.38 -5.10
N SER A 148 -12.15 -0.51 -5.05
CA SER A 148 -13.08 0.60 -5.30
C SER A 148 -14.11 0.82 -4.18
N ASN A 149 -14.10 0.00 -3.14
CA ASN A 149 -15.01 0.11 -2.00
C ASN A 149 -14.37 -0.44 -0.71
N PRO A 150 -14.91 -0.13 0.48
CA PRO A 150 -14.33 -0.56 1.75
C PRO A 150 -14.25 -2.08 1.93
N TYR A 151 -15.23 -2.84 1.42
CA TYR A 151 -15.26 -4.30 1.55
C TYR A 151 -14.08 -4.92 0.79
N ASP A 152 -13.94 -4.55 -0.48
CA ASP A 152 -12.86 -5.02 -1.34
C ASP A 152 -11.50 -4.53 -0.84
N ALA A 153 -11.41 -3.29 -0.34
CA ALA A 153 -10.16 -2.76 0.19
C ALA A 153 -9.61 -3.62 1.35
N LYS A 154 -10.48 -4.08 2.26
CA LYS A 154 -10.05 -4.97 3.35
C LYS A 154 -9.69 -6.36 2.83
N GLY A 155 -10.59 -6.98 2.06
CA GLY A 155 -10.38 -8.36 1.58
C GLY A 155 -9.16 -8.49 0.68
N LEU A 156 -9.05 -7.59 -0.31
CA LEU A 156 -7.93 -7.59 -1.25
C LEU A 156 -6.61 -7.27 -0.55
N LEU A 157 -6.55 -6.31 0.39
CA LEU A 157 -5.30 -6.01 1.08
C LEU A 157 -4.82 -7.21 1.90
N ILE A 158 -5.71 -7.91 2.62
CA ILE A 158 -5.36 -9.16 3.32
C ILE A 158 -4.79 -10.18 2.33
N SER A 159 -5.50 -10.42 1.22
CA SER A 159 -5.04 -11.36 0.19
C SER A 159 -3.72 -10.96 -0.47
N CYS A 160 -3.41 -9.67 -0.57
CA CYS A 160 -2.13 -9.18 -1.09
C CYS A 160 -0.99 -9.44 -0.09
N ILE A 161 -1.22 -9.21 1.21
CA ILE A 161 -0.23 -9.47 2.26
C ILE A 161 0.08 -10.98 2.39
N GLU A 162 -0.93 -11.82 2.23
CA GLU A 162 -0.79 -13.29 2.21
C GLU A 162 -0.13 -13.83 0.92
N ASN A 163 -0.04 -13.01 -0.13
CA ASN A 163 0.56 -13.43 -1.38
C ASN A 163 2.09 -13.47 -1.30
N ASN A 164 2.71 -14.45 -1.98
CA ASN A 164 4.16 -14.62 -1.97
C ASN A 164 4.87 -13.98 -3.18
N ASP A 165 4.13 -13.31 -4.06
CA ASP A 165 4.65 -12.49 -5.16
C ASP A 165 4.56 -11.00 -4.79
N PRO A 166 5.43 -10.14 -5.32
CA PRO A 166 5.40 -8.71 -5.01
C PRO A 166 4.12 -8.07 -5.56
N VAL A 167 3.39 -7.38 -4.68
CA VAL A 167 2.11 -6.75 -5.02
C VAL A 167 2.20 -5.23 -4.97
N ILE A 168 1.73 -4.58 -6.02
CA ILE A 168 1.42 -3.16 -6.07
C ILE A 168 -0.06 -2.97 -5.73
N PHE A 169 -0.33 -2.32 -4.60
CA PHE A 169 -1.68 -2.08 -4.09
C PHE A 169 -2.01 -0.58 -4.16
N LEU A 170 -2.76 -0.21 -5.19
CA LEU A 170 -3.11 1.17 -5.49
C LEU A 170 -4.41 1.54 -4.79
N GLU A 171 -4.45 2.68 -4.10
CA GLU A 171 -5.57 3.11 -3.27
C GLU A 171 -6.15 4.41 -3.81
N PRO A 172 -7.31 4.41 -4.47
CA PRO A 172 -7.89 5.64 -5.00
C PRO A 172 -8.23 6.62 -3.88
N LYS A 173 -7.43 7.67 -3.70
CA LYS A 173 -7.55 8.59 -2.56
C LYS A 173 -8.87 9.35 -2.54
N ARG A 174 -9.50 9.54 -3.71
CA ARG A 174 -10.87 10.08 -3.83
C ARG A 174 -11.90 9.19 -3.13
N LEU A 175 -11.64 7.89 -3.04
CA LEU A 175 -12.54 6.89 -2.46
C LEU A 175 -12.30 6.65 -0.96
N TYR A 176 -11.34 7.36 -0.34
CA TYR A 176 -10.99 7.09 1.06
C TYR A 176 -12.14 7.33 2.05
N ASN A 177 -12.89 8.42 1.85
CA ASN A 177 -13.94 8.86 2.77
C ASN A 177 -15.36 8.63 2.23
N GLY A 178 -15.51 8.39 0.93
CA GLY A 178 -16.79 8.25 0.27
C GLY A 178 -16.68 7.68 -1.14
N PRO A 179 -17.79 7.22 -1.75
CA PRO A 179 -17.83 6.90 -3.17
C PRO A 179 -17.59 8.14 -4.04
N PHE A 180 -17.29 7.92 -5.32
CA PHE A 180 -17.25 8.98 -6.33
C PHE A 180 -18.42 8.83 -7.29
N ASP A 181 -19.26 9.86 -7.38
CA ASP A 181 -20.46 9.91 -8.22
C ASP A 181 -20.20 10.52 -9.62
N GLY A 182 -18.94 10.82 -9.95
CA GLY A 182 -18.53 11.46 -11.21
C GLY A 182 -18.41 12.99 -11.14
N HIS A 183 -18.81 13.63 -10.04
CA HIS A 183 -18.80 15.09 -9.90
C HIS A 183 -17.65 15.56 -8.98
N HIS A 184 -16.55 16.00 -9.59
CA HIS A 184 -15.35 16.42 -8.85
C HIS A 184 -15.52 17.75 -8.10
N ASP A 185 -16.47 18.58 -8.54
CA ASP A 185 -16.81 19.89 -7.99
C ASP A 185 -17.72 19.81 -6.74
N LYS A 186 -18.30 18.63 -6.47
CA LYS A 186 -19.17 18.39 -5.32
C LYS A 186 -18.41 17.83 -4.12
N PRO A 187 -18.84 18.18 -2.89
CA PRO A 187 -18.35 17.53 -1.67
C PRO A 187 -18.56 16.01 -1.73
N ALA A 188 -17.59 15.24 -1.23
CA ALA A 188 -17.74 13.80 -1.14
C ALA A 188 -18.86 13.43 -0.16
N THR A 189 -19.68 12.44 -0.53
CA THR A 189 -20.68 11.86 0.37
C THR A 189 -20.02 10.77 1.22
N PRO A 190 -20.30 10.68 2.53
CA PRO A 190 -19.68 9.65 3.37
C PRO A 190 -20.08 8.23 2.96
N TRP A 191 -19.17 7.26 3.11
CA TRP A 191 -19.48 5.82 2.95
C TRP A 191 -20.65 5.34 3.81
N SER A 192 -20.97 6.02 4.92
CA SER A 192 -22.12 5.67 5.77
C SER A 192 -23.47 5.84 5.07
N GLY A 193 -23.57 6.74 4.09
CA GLY A 193 -24.78 6.98 3.30
C GLY A 193 -24.90 6.11 2.04
N HIS A 194 -23.92 5.26 1.77
CA HIS A 194 -23.86 4.42 0.57
C HIS A 194 -24.08 2.96 0.98
N ALA A 195 -25.35 2.52 0.96
CA ALA A 195 -25.79 1.15 1.26
C ALA A 195 -26.55 0.57 0.07
#